data_AF-A0A7Z2RBP6-F1
#
_entry.id   AF-A0A7Z2RBP6-F1
#
_cell.length_a   1.000
_cell.length_b   1.000
_cell.length_c   1.000
_cell.angle_alpha   90.00
_cell.angle_beta   90.00
_cell.angle_gamma   90.00
#
_symmetry.space_group_name_H-M   'P 1'
#
loop_
_entity.id
_entity.type
_entity.pdbx_description
1 polymer ?
#
loop_
_entity_poly.entity_id
_entity_poly.type
_entity_poly.pdbx_seq_one_letter_code
_entity_poly.pdbx_strand_id
1 'polypeptide(L)'
;MNAKSKNSTLADLKITRVFSGGQDVVDGGTIFSARANFTVTGPVDARLQLLIDDVPKYNGQTNNAGDLSFLIDDLPDGRHEYRLAHEEERTDPFILNAVATKPFIETLKDSNGNVENGGSTEDTDLSINGLWKEGQIWILNGAAAEPIAMFRVGTDRTWGGDLKLATGKIHTLKARADDRSVSDLYTVTVGEVSEGEVKITSLKDSEEGEIEDGDTTADTTLTITGSAKDGEVKLLDGDSPTPIKTFTAADGTWGGEIELTAGKTYVLKAEDVDGKQSETHTVIVSEASEGEVKITSLKDSEGGEIEDGETTADTTLAITGSAKDGEVKLLDGDNPTPIKTFTAADGTWGGDIELTAGKTYVLKAEDVDGKQSETHTVIVSEVPEVDLRITSLTDSEREVENGGNTDDTTLTIGGTAKDGEIELLEGANTTPIETFTAANGIWGGEFVLAADATYVLKAKDATTESETYTVTVNAAPPETRVKH
;
A
#
# COMPACT_ATOMS: atom_id res chain seq x y z
N MET A 1 54.15 -5.18 -16.21
CA MET A 1 55.42 -4.62 -16.70
C MET A 1 55.11 -3.21 -17.18
N ASN A 2 55.55 -2.18 -16.45
CA ASN A 2 55.30 -0.79 -16.79
C ASN A 2 56.19 -0.37 -17.97
N ALA A 3 55.62 -0.32 -19.17
CA ALA A 3 56.21 0.47 -20.24
C ALA A 3 56.05 1.94 -19.85
N LYS A 4 57.14 2.57 -19.40
CA LYS A 4 57.15 4.03 -19.19
C LYS A 4 56.86 4.68 -20.54
N SER A 5 55.76 5.41 -20.65
CA SER A 5 55.47 6.26 -21.80
C SER A 5 56.67 7.18 -22.03
N LYS A 6 57.15 7.25 -23.28
CA LYS A 6 58.24 8.15 -23.64
C LYS A 6 57.64 9.43 -24.21
N ASN A 7 58.12 10.56 -23.70
CA ASN A 7 57.81 11.85 -24.30
C ASN A 7 58.37 11.88 -25.72
N SER A 8 57.59 12.41 -26.66
CA SER A 8 57.85 12.21 -28.08
C SER A 8 59.21 12.78 -28.50
N THR A 9 60.02 11.94 -29.13
CA THR A 9 61.26 12.32 -29.81
C THR A 9 61.07 12.52 -31.31
N LEU A 10 59.89 12.21 -31.83
CA LEU A 10 59.50 12.43 -33.22
C LEU A 10 59.24 13.92 -33.45
N ALA A 11 60.06 14.55 -34.31
CA ALA A 11 59.98 15.99 -34.58
C ALA A 11 58.60 16.45 -35.11
N ASP A 12 57.85 15.52 -35.72
CA ASP A 12 56.60 15.81 -36.42
C ASP A 12 55.35 15.45 -35.59
N LEU A 13 55.45 14.69 -34.50
CA LEU A 13 54.29 14.29 -33.69
C LEU A 13 53.85 15.42 -32.75
N LYS A 14 52.80 16.17 -33.10
CA LYS A 14 52.38 17.37 -32.35
C LYS A 14 50.87 17.62 -32.43
N ILE A 15 50.30 18.16 -31.36
CA ILE A 15 49.03 18.89 -31.41
C ILE A 15 49.36 20.33 -31.79
N THR A 16 48.96 20.76 -32.99
CA THR A 16 49.34 22.06 -33.54
C THR A 16 48.28 23.13 -33.32
N ARG A 17 47.02 22.73 -33.21
CA ARG A 17 45.90 23.65 -33.01
C ARG A 17 44.70 22.96 -32.39
N VAL A 18 44.06 23.63 -31.43
CA VAL A 18 42.75 23.23 -30.91
C VAL A 18 41.78 24.39 -31.18
N PHE A 19 40.66 24.10 -31.86
CA PHE A 19 39.66 25.09 -32.23
C PHE A 19 38.27 24.68 -31.74
N SER A 20 37.57 25.57 -31.04
CA SER A 20 36.23 25.33 -30.53
C SER A 20 35.43 26.62 -30.46
N GLY A 21 34.11 26.55 -30.67
CA GLY A 21 33.22 27.72 -30.50
C GLY A 21 33.57 28.94 -31.36
N GLY A 22 34.26 28.75 -32.49
CA GLY A 22 34.68 29.83 -33.40
C GLY A 22 36.02 30.49 -33.08
N GLN A 23 36.80 29.97 -32.13
CA GLN A 23 38.09 30.54 -31.72
C GLN A 23 39.16 29.48 -31.42
N ASP A 24 40.42 29.89 -31.47
CA ASP A 24 41.55 29.06 -31.05
C ASP A 24 41.59 28.93 -29.53
N VAL A 25 41.87 27.72 -29.07
CA VAL A 25 41.95 27.39 -27.64
C VAL A 25 43.42 27.17 -27.30
N VAL A 26 43.89 27.91 -26.31
CA VAL A 26 45.25 27.76 -25.77
C VAL A 26 45.30 26.60 -24.78
N ASP A 27 46.51 26.07 -24.53
CA ASP A 27 46.73 25.06 -23.50
C ASP A 27 46.32 25.59 -22.12
N GLY A 28 45.54 24.81 -21.37
CA GLY A 28 44.87 25.20 -20.13
C GLY A 28 43.58 26.01 -20.35
N GLY A 29 43.16 26.23 -21.60
CA GLY A 29 41.97 27.01 -21.95
C GLY A 29 40.66 26.33 -21.56
N THR A 30 39.59 27.14 -21.50
CA THR A 30 38.23 26.66 -21.25
C THR A 30 37.34 26.85 -22.48
N ILE A 31 36.53 25.84 -22.78
CA ILE A 31 35.51 25.88 -23.83
C ILE A 31 34.13 25.59 -23.24
N PHE A 32 33.08 26.04 -23.92
CA PHE A 32 31.69 25.82 -23.50
C PHE A 32 30.92 25.02 -24.55
N SER A 33 31.59 23.99 -25.05
CA SER A 33 31.10 23.10 -26.10
C SER A 33 31.70 21.73 -25.88
N ALA A 34 30.94 20.69 -26.19
CA ALA A 34 31.47 19.33 -26.26
C ALA A 34 32.26 19.11 -27.58
N ARG A 35 32.31 20.14 -28.44
CA ARG A 35 32.93 20.06 -29.76
C ARG A 35 34.24 20.80 -29.80
N ALA A 36 35.29 20.14 -30.28
CA ALA A 36 36.52 20.79 -30.69
C ALA A 36 37.15 20.06 -31.88
N ASN A 37 37.91 20.79 -32.67
CA ASN A 37 38.76 20.24 -33.71
C ASN A 37 40.22 20.31 -33.27
N PHE A 38 40.87 19.15 -33.16
CA PHE A 38 42.30 19.05 -32.90
C PHE A 38 43.01 18.83 -34.24
N THR A 39 43.76 19.83 -34.70
CA THR A 39 44.68 19.67 -35.82
C THR A 39 46.01 19.18 -35.28
N VAL A 40 46.53 18.12 -35.90
CA VAL A 40 47.74 17.44 -35.44
C VAL A 40 48.64 17.12 -36.62
N THR A 41 49.91 16.93 -36.32
CA THR A 41 50.92 16.40 -37.26
C THR A 41 51.54 15.12 -36.69
N GLY A 42 52.01 14.24 -37.56
CA GLY A 42 52.74 13.03 -37.20
C GLY A 42 53.48 12.42 -38.41
N PRO A 43 54.07 11.22 -38.26
CA PRO A 43 54.72 10.54 -39.38
C PRO A 43 53.73 10.28 -40.53
N VAL A 44 54.20 10.36 -41.79
CA VAL A 44 53.33 10.19 -42.96
C VAL A 44 52.67 8.82 -43.01
N ASP A 45 51.41 8.77 -43.44
CA ASP A 45 50.59 7.54 -43.53
C ASP A 45 50.53 6.70 -42.24
N ALA A 46 50.79 7.32 -41.07
CA ALA A 46 50.83 6.64 -39.79
C ALA A 46 49.49 6.70 -39.06
N ARG A 47 49.21 5.65 -38.29
CA ARG A 47 48.10 5.62 -37.35
C ARG A 47 48.47 6.39 -36.09
N LEU A 48 47.65 7.38 -35.76
CA LEU A 48 47.74 8.17 -34.54
C LEU A 48 46.54 7.90 -33.65
N GLN A 49 46.73 8.02 -32.35
CA GLN A 49 45.66 7.99 -31.37
C GLN A 49 45.62 9.32 -30.61
N LEU A 50 44.44 9.85 -30.37
CA LEU A 50 44.24 10.93 -29.41
C LEU A 50 43.75 10.30 -28.10
N LEU A 51 44.53 10.52 -27.05
CA LEU A 51 44.27 10.04 -25.70
C LEU A 51 43.64 11.17 -24.89
N ILE A 52 42.68 10.80 -24.03
CA ILE A 52 42.14 11.65 -22.98
C ILE A 52 42.48 10.98 -21.66
N ASP A 53 43.21 11.68 -20.79
CA ASP A 53 43.76 11.17 -19.52
C ASP A 53 44.47 9.82 -19.69
N ASP A 54 45.37 9.76 -20.67
CA ASP A 54 46.14 8.57 -21.07
C ASP A 54 45.31 7.38 -21.60
N VAL A 55 43.99 7.53 -21.75
CA VAL A 55 43.12 6.51 -22.35
C VAL A 55 42.95 6.81 -23.84
N PRO A 56 43.31 5.90 -24.77
CA PRO A 56 43.07 6.11 -26.20
C PRO A 56 41.57 6.22 -26.49
N LYS A 57 41.15 7.33 -27.10
CA LYS A 57 39.73 7.59 -27.42
C LYS A 57 39.47 7.66 -28.91
N TYR A 58 40.29 8.39 -29.64
CA TYR A 58 40.10 8.58 -31.08
C TYR A 58 41.30 8.04 -31.84
N ASN A 59 41.06 7.46 -33.01
CA ASN A 59 42.09 6.95 -33.89
C ASN A 59 41.95 7.61 -35.27
N GLY A 60 43.06 7.92 -35.90
CA GLY A 60 43.07 8.45 -37.25
C GLY A 60 44.38 8.13 -37.96
N GLN A 61 44.41 8.40 -39.26
CA GLN A 61 45.57 8.16 -40.09
C GLN A 61 45.96 9.48 -40.77
N THR A 62 47.21 9.87 -40.61
CA THR A 62 47.75 11.08 -41.26
C THR A 62 47.76 10.93 -42.77
N ASN A 63 47.58 12.03 -43.49
CA ASN A 63 47.75 12.05 -44.94
C ASN A 63 49.23 11.97 -45.36
N ASN A 64 49.50 12.10 -46.66
CA ASN A 64 50.87 12.09 -47.23
C ASN A 64 51.73 13.30 -46.84
N ALA A 65 51.14 14.33 -46.23
CA ALA A 65 51.84 15.48 -45.66
C ALA A 65 52.06 15.34 -44.14
N GLY A 66 51.57 14.27 -43.51
CA GLY A 66 51.64 14.06 -42.06
C GLY A 66 50.53 14.76 -41.27
N ASP A 67 49.54 15.37 -41.93
CA ASP A 67 48.46 16.10 -41.27
C ASP A 67 47.26 15.20 -40.95
N LEU A 68 46.62 15.46 -39.82
CA LEU A 68 45.35 14.86 -39.41
C LEU A 68 44.51 15.87 -38.62
N SER A 69 43.19 15.75 -38.68
CA SER A 69 42.27 16.49 -37.83
C SER A 69 41.32 15.52 -37.12
N PHE A 70 41.23 15.65 -35.80
CA PHE A 70 40.22 14.98 -34.99
C PHE A 70 39.09 15.96 -34.73
N LEU A 71 37.95 15.74 -35.39
CA LEU A 71 36.70 16.40 -35.03
C LEU A 71 36.05 15.59 -33.93
N ILE A 72 36.00 16.17 -32.73
CA ILE A 72 35.40 15.57 -31.56
C ILE A 72 34.11 16.32 -31.26
N ASP A 73 33.04 15.59 -30.94
CA ASP A 73 31.74 16.18 -30.61
C ASP A 73 31.15 15.75 -29.27
N ASP A 74 31.91 14.94 -28.53
CA ASP A 74 31.56 14.36 -27.23
C ASP A 74 32.69 14.53 -26.19
N LEU A 75 33.36 15.69 -26.18
CA LEU A 75 34.39 15.98 -25.18
C LEU A 75 33.82 15.83 -23.76
N PRO A 76 34.53 15.15 -22.84
CA PRO A 76 34.11 15.05 -21.46
C PRO A 76 34.18 16.41 -20.78
N ASP A 77 33.18 16.69 -19.94
CA ASP A 77 33.15 17.90 -19.12
C ASP A 77 34.20 17.85 -18.02
N GLY A 78 34.76 19.02 -17.71
CA GLY A 78 35.82 19.18 -16.73
C GLY A 78 37.20 19.28 -17.37
N ARG A 79 38.21 19.29 -16.50
CA ARG A 79 39.63 19.44 -16.87
C ARG A 79 40.23 18.08 -17.23
N HIS A 80 40.67 17.94 -18.47
CA HIS A 80 41.27 16.71 -18.98
C HIS A 80 42.59 16.96 -19.72
N GLU A 81 43.49 15.97 -19.72
CA GLU A 81 44.72 15.99 -20.49
C GLU A 81 44.55 15.29 -21.84
N TYR A 82 44.95 15.96 -22.91
CA TYR A 82 44.88 15.46 -24.28
C TYR A 82 46.28 15.20 -24.80
N ARG A 83 46.56 13.96 -25.22
CA ARG A 83 47.87 13.56 -25.76
C ARG A 83 47.73 12.88 -27.10
N LEU A 84 48.59 13.24 -28.04
CA LEU A 84 48.71 12.52 -29.29
C LEU A 84 49.72 11.39 -29.15
N ALA A 85 49.40 10.26 -29.76
CA ALA A 85 50.09 9.00 -29.58
C ALA A 85 50.44 8.34 -30.92
N HIS A 86 51.66 7.85 -31.02
CA HIS A 86 52.08 6.94 -32.07
C HIS A 86 53.01 5.88 -31.48
N GLU A 87 52.63 4.60 -31.57
CA GLU A 87 53.34 3.50 -30.91
C GLU A 87 53.57 3.77 -29.40
N GLU A 88 54.82 3.78 -28.93
CA GLU A 88 55.21 4.08 -27.55
C GLU A 88 55.43 5.58 -27.27
N GLU A 89 55.40 6.43 -28.30
CA GLU A 89 55.67 7.86 -28.20
C GLU A 89 54.39 8.65 -27.93
N ARG A 90 54.48 9.67 -27.08
CA ARG A 90 53.36 10.55 -26.68
C ARG A 90 53.78 12.01 -26.68
N THR A 91 52.90 12.93 -27.07
CA THR A 91 53.16 14.37 -26.89
C THR A 91 53.09 14.79 -25.42
N ASP A 92 53.61 15.98 -25.14
CA ASP A 92 53.22 16.73 -23.95
C ASP A 92 51.69 16.89 -23.89
N PRO A 93 51.10 16.96 -22.69
CA PRO A 93 49.66 17.08 -22.54
C PRO A 93 49.21 18.47 -22.96
N PHE A 94 48.13 18.53 -23.74
CA PHE A 94 47.34 19.72 -23.91
C PHE A 94 46.18 19.66 -22.92
N ILE A 95 46.08 20.62 -22.02
CA ILE A 95 45.03 20.68 -21.00
C ILE A 95 43.85 21.47 -21.56
N LEU A 96 42.65 20.93 -21.41
CA LEU A 96 41.41 21.60 -21.81
C LEU A 96 40.35 21.40 -20.73
N ASN A 97 39.65 22.48 -20.38
CA ASN A 97 38.47 22.43 -19.54
C ASN A 97 37.20 22.60 -20.39
N ALA A 98 36.34 21.59 -20.47
CA ALA A 98 35.08 21.70 -21.20
C ALA A 98 33.90 21.89 -20.23
N VAL A 99 33.07 22.90 -20.50
CA VAL A 99 31.85 23.22 -19.73
C VAL A 99 30.66 23.17 -20.69
N ALA A 100 30.31 21.96 -21.12
CA ALA A 100 29.37 21.69 -22.19
C ALA A 100 28.01 21.21 -21.69
N THR A 101 27.95 20.29 -20.72
CA THR A 101 26.69 19.66 -20.30
C THR A 101 26.29 19.94 -18.86
N LYS A 102 27.25 20.35 -18.01
CA LYS A 102 27.00 20.71 -16.61
C LYS A 102 27.82 21.90 -16.13
N PRO A 103 27.35 22.66 -15.11
CA PRO A 103 28.13 23.73 -14.49
C PRO A 103 29.38 23.17 -13.81
N PHE A 104 30.37 24.03 -13.64
CA PHE A 104 31.65 23.65 -13.03
C PHE A 104 31.98 24.57 -11.85
N ILE A 105 32.28 23.98 -10.68
CA ILE A 105 32.82 24.70 -9.52
C ILE A 105 34.34 24.77 -9.70
N GLU A 106 34.89 25.95 -9.90
CA GLU A 106 36.31 26.13 -10.22
C GLU A 106 37.15 26.30 -8.96
N THR A 107 36.73 27.19 -8.05
CA THR A 107 37.45 27.44 -6.81
C THR A 107 36.52 27.66 -5.64
N LEU A 108 36.96 27.19 -4.48
CA LEU A 108 36.49 27.62 -3.18
C LEU A 108 37.68 28.31 -2.48
N LYS A 109 37.45 29.49 -1.91
CA LYS A 109 38.51 30.29 -1.28
C LYS A 109 38.16 30.66 0.15
N ASP A 110 39.13 30.54 1.04
CA ASP A 110 39.10 31.06 2.40
C ASP A 110 40.01 32.30 2.53
N SER A 111 40.28 32.75 3.76
CA SER A 111 41.19 33.88 4.01
C SER A 111 42.66 33.59 3.69
N ASN A 112 43.04 32.32 3.56
CA ASN A 112 44.39 31.85 3.28
C ASN A 112 44.64 31.52 1.80
N GLY A 113 43.59 31.37 1.00
CA GLY A 113 43.69 31.12 -0.44
C GLY A 113 42.68 30.10 -0.93
N ASN A 114 43.07 29.29 -1.91
CA ASN A 114 42.22 28.22 -2.43
C ASN A 114 42.16 27.06 -1.44
N VAL A 115 40.95 26.62 -1.12
CA VAL A 115 40.68 25.34 -0.46
C VAL A 115 40.42 24.33 -1.57
N GLU A 116 41.21 23.26 -1.65
CA GLU A 116 41.03 22.23 -2.68
C GLU A 116 39.78 21.37 -2.43
N ASN A 117 39.29 20.67 -3.47
CA ASN A 117 38.20 19.71 -3.31
C ASN A 117 38.65 18.56 -2.39
N GLY A 118 37.91 18.32 -1.30
CA GLY A 118 38.26 17.41 -0.21
C GLY A 118 39.17 18.03 0.86
N GLY A 119 39.53 19.31 0.73
CA GLY A 119 40.35 20.04 1.69
C GLY A 119 39.58 20.46 2.95
N SER A 120 40.29 21.11 3.87
CA SER A 120 39.74 21.66 5.11
C SER A 120 40.10 23.13 5.30
N THR A 121 39.25 23.86 6.03
CA THR A 121 39.45 25.26 6.41
C THR A 121 38.77 25.54 7.76
N GLU A 122 39.27 26.50 8.52
CA GLU A 122 38.60 26.99 9.76
C GLU A 122 37.62 28.13 9.46
N ASP A 123 37.63 28.68 8.25
CA ASP A 123 36.83 29.84 7.89
C ASP A 123 35.41 29.43 7.48
N THR A 124 34.42 30.12 8.05
CA THR A 124 32.99 29.92 7.71
C THR A 124 32.50 30.81 6.59
N ASP A 125 33.20 31.91 6.32
CA ASP A 125 32.90 32.86 5.24
C ASP A 125 33.87 32.62 4.09
N LEU A 126 33.37 32.00 3.03
CA LEU A 126 34.16 31.57 1.87
C LEU A 126 33.73 32.33 0.60
N SER A 127 34.55 32.24 -0.45
CA SER A 127 34.18 32.69 -1.79
C SER A 127 34.19 31.51 -2.75
N ILE A 128 33.07 31.28 -3.43
CA ILE A 128 32.92 30.23 -4.45
C ILE A 128 32.89 30.86 -5.84
N ASN A 129 33.60 30.27 -6.79
CA ASN A 129 33.58 30.68 -8.19
C ASN A 129 33.49 29.47 -9.11
N GLY A 130 32.90 29.66 -10.28
CA GLY A 130 32.77 28.62 -11.28
C GLY A 130 32.37 29.15 -12.64
N LEU A 131 32.09 28.22 -13.55
CA LEU A 131 31.80 28.47 -14.94
C LEU A 131 30.46 27.87 -15.36
N TRP A 132 29.70 28.61 -16.17
CA TRP A 132 28.50 28.11 -16.84
C TRP A 132 28.11 28.97 -18.04
N LYS A 133 27.22 28.47 -18.92
CA LYS A 133 26.89 29.13 -20.19
C LYS A 133 26.13 30.45 -20.00
N GLU A 134 25.04 30.44 -19.24
CA GLU A 134 24.16 31.57 -19.00
C GLU A 134 23.15 31.27 -17.86
N GLY A 135 22.38 32.27 -17.45
CA GLY A 135 21.29 32.10 -16.49
C GLY A 135 21.73 32.19 -15.03
N GLN A 136 21.17 31.33 -14.20
CA GLN A 136 21.39 31.28 -12.76
C GLN A 136 21.99 29.94 -12.32
N ILE A 137 22.83 30.01 -11.28
CA ILE A 137 23.41 28.87 -10.60
C ILE A 137 22.96 28.88 -9.15
N TRP A 138 22.41 27.75 -8.70
CA TRP A 138 22.08 27.49 -7.30
C TRP A 138 23.11 26.55 -6.68
N ILE A 139 23.64 26.92 -5.52
CA ILE A 139 24.52 26.04 -4.75
C ILE A 139 23.67 25.26 -3.78
N LEU A 140 23.76 23.93 -3.82
CA LEU A 140 23.15 23.04 -2.86
C LEU A 140 24.24 22.38 -2.01
N ASN A 141 23.88 21.98 -0.79
CA ASN A 141 24.78 21.29 0.14
C ASN A 141 24.19 19.93 0.54
N GLY A 142 24.87 18.86 0.19
CA GLY A 142 24.44 17.48 0.41
C GLY A 142 23.17 17.12 -0.37
N ALA A 143 22.28 16.39 0.31
CA ALA A 143 20.98 15.99 -0.22
C ALA A 143 19.90 17.07 -0.09
N ALA A 144 20.20 18.22 0.52
CA ALA A 144 19.23 19.29 0.74
C ALA A 144 18.59 19.76 -0.59
N ALA A 145 17.26 19.91 -0.58
CA ALA A 145 16.50 20.39 -1.72
C ALA A 145 16.60 21.92 -1.88
N GLU A 146 16.80 22.63 -0.78
CA GLU A 146 16.92 24.08 -0.76
C GLU A 146 18.36 24.53 -1.07
N PRO A 147 18.53 25.52 -1.96
CA PRO A 147 19.84 26.06 -2.26
C PRO A 147 20.33 26.98 -1.14
N ILE A 148 21.61 26.88 -0.79
CA ILE A 148 22.28 27.72 0.21
C ILE A 148 22.79 29.04 -0.37
N ALA A 149 22.92 29.14 -1.70
CA ALA A 149 23.26 30.36 -2.41
C ALA A 149 22.72 30.34 -3.84
N MET A 150 22.60 31.53 -4.44
CA MET A 150 22.23 31.70 -5.85
C MET A 150 23.08 32.80 -6.48
N PHE A 151 23.70 32.49 -7.63
CA PHE A 151 24.53 33.40 -8.41
C PHE A 151 23.97 33.55 -9.83
N ARG A 152 24.20 34.71 -10.45
CA ARG A 152 23.94 34.91 -11.88
C ARG A 152 25.21 34.67 -12.67
N VAL A 153 25.09 34.03 -13.81
CA VAL A 153 26.20 33.84 -14.75
C VAL A 153 26.44 35.16 -15.50
N GLY A 154 27.68 35.64 -15.44
CA GLY A 154 28.15 36.83 -16.13
C GLY A 154 28.30 36.62 -17.63
N THR A 155 28.50 37.71 -18.38
CA THR A 155 28.73 37.66 -19.83
C THR A 155 30.05 36.98 -20.22
N ASP A 156 30.98 36.90 -19.27
CA ASP A 156 32.24 36.16 -19.38
C ASP A 156 32.11 34.69 -18.98
N ARG A 157 30.88 34.22 -18.74
CA ARG A 157 30.54 32.84 -18.35
C ARG A 157 31.04 32.42 -16.97
N THR A 158 31.45 33.38 -16.15
CA THR A 158 31.78 33.15 -14.74
C THR A 158 30.54 33.32 -13.87
N TRP A 159 30.52 32.64 -12.73
CA TRP A 159 29.57 32.87 -11.66
C TRP A 159 30.31 32.73 -10.33
N GLY A 160 29.86 33.43 -9.29
CA GLY A 160 30.49 33.32 -7.99
C GLY A 160 30.13 34.45 -7.03
N GLY A 161 30.60 34.32 -5.80
CA GLY A 161 30.42 35.29 -4.73
C GLY A 161 30.63 34.66 -3.36
N ASP A 162 30.15 35.35 -2.33
CA ASP A 162 30.30 34.93 -0.94
C ASP A 162 29.40 33.72 -0.63
N LEU A 163 29.94 32.77 0.12
CA LEU A 163 29.28 31.53 0.52
C LEU A 163 29.56 31.29 2.01
N LYS A 164 28.51 31.28 2.83
CA LYS A 164 28.62 30.98 4.26
C LYS A 164 28.36 29.51 4.52
N LEU A 165 29.34 28.81 5.06
CA LEU A 165 29.25 27.41 5.49
C LEU A 165 29.32 27.33 7.02
N ALA A 166 28.77 26.28 7.61
CA ALA A 166 28.72 26.15 9.06
C ALA A 166 29.88 25.27 9.54
N THR A 167 30.56 25.71 10.61
CA THR A 167 31.66 24.96 11.22
C THR A 167 31.20 23.63 11.81
N GLY A 168 32.13 22.68 11.96
CA GLY A 168 31.91 21.41 12.63
C GLY A 168 31.40 20.27 11.73
N LYS A 169 31.50 20.40 10.41
CA LYS A 169 30.99 19.39 9.47
C LYS A 169 31.67 19.39 8.12
N ILE A 170 31.49 18.28 7.41
CA ILE A 170 31.83 18.14 5.99
C ILE A 170 30.66 18.69 5.16
N HIS A 171 30.97 19.58 4.23
CA HIS A 171 30.03 20.13 3.26
C HIS A 171 30.27 19.47 1.91
N THR A 172 29.18 19.10 1.23
CA THR A 172 29.21 18.48 -0.11
C THR A 172 28.46 19.38 -1.07
N LEU A 173 29.17 20.28 -1.73
CA LEU A 173 28.59 21.31 -2.58
C LEU A 173 28.32 20.78 -3.99
N LYS A 174 27.20 21.20 -4.58
CA LYS A 174 26.92 21.03 -6.01
C LYS A 174 26.28 22.29 -6.57
N ALA A 175 26.71 22.70 -7.76
CA ALA A 175 26.10 23.78 -8.52
C ALA A 175 25.01 23.21 -9.43
N ARG A 176 23.81 23.79 -9.40
CA ARG A 176 22.69 23.43 -10.28
C ARG A 176 22.32 24.62 -11.14
N ALA A 177 22.20 24.43 -12.45
CA ALA A 177 21.76 25.47 -13.38
C ALA A 177 20.24 25.51 -13.58
N ASP A 178 19.76 26.53 -14.29
CA ASP A 178 18.35 26.67 -14.72
C ASP A 178 17.81 25.45 -15.48
N ASP A 179 18.65 24.86 -16.34
CA ASP A 179 18.32 23.66 -17.09
C ASP A 179 18.38 22.37 -16.26
N ARG A 180 18.58 22.50 -14.94
CA ARG A 180 18.70 21.44 -13.94
C ARG A 180 19.95 20.57 -14.07
N SER A 181 20.89 20.91 -14.97
CA SER A 181 22.20 20.27 -14.97
C SER A 181 22.93 20.54 -13.65
N VAL A 182 23.70 19.54 -13.19
CA VAL A 182 24.38 19.58 -11.89
C VAL A 182 25.88 19.32 -12.07
N SER A 183 26.70 20.10 -11.38
CA SER A 183 28.15 19.93 -11.37
C SER A 183 28.57 18.63 -10.70
N ASP A 184 29.85 18.30 -10.83
CA ASP A 184 30.49 17.36 -9.91
C ASP A 184 30.47 17.91 -8.48
N LEU A 185 30.61 17.00 -7.53
CA LEU A 185 30.61 17.34 -6.10
C LEU A 185 31.93 18.01 -5.71
N TYR A 186 31.81 19.05 -4.89
CA TYR A 186 32.93 19.73 -4.25
C TYR A 186 32.81 19.58 -2.75
N THR A 187 33.65 18.75 -2.14
CA THR A 187 33.65 18.52 -0.70
C THR A 187 34.62 19.46 0.01
N VAL A 188 34.24 19.94 1.19
CA VAL A 188 35.09 20.77 2.04
C VAL A 188 34.75 20.55 3.50
N THR A 189 35.77 20.41 4.33
CA THR A 189 35.62 20.32 5.80
C THR A 189 35.78 21.72 6.40
N VAL A 190 34.78 22.19 7.16
CA VAL A 190 34.83 23.50 7.83
C VAL A 190 34.95 23.30 9.34
N GLY A 191 36.08 23.72 9.92
CA GLY A 191 36.46 23.54 11.32
C GLY A 191 36.73 22.08 11.71
N GLU A 192 37.01 21.86 13.00
CA GLU A 192 37.02 20.50 13.57
C GLU A 192 35.63 19.88 13.49
N VAL A 193 35.48 18.81 12.69
CA VAL A 193 34.25 18.05 12.61
C VAL A 193 34.07 17.26 13.90
N SER A 194 33.21 17.74 14.78
CA SER A 194 32.60 16.89 15.79
C SER A 194 31.64 15.95 15.04
N GLU A 195 32.05 14.71 14.82
CA GLU A 195 31.12 13.68 14.36
C GLU A 195 29.86 13.69 15.23
N GLY A 196 28.71 13.59 14.54
CA GLY A 196 27.40 13.97 15.04
C GLY A 196 27.08 13.41 16.42
N GLU A 197 26.38 14.22 17.21
CA GLU A 197 25.75 13.80 18.45
C GLU A 197 25.09 12.41 18.28
N VAL A 198 25.39 11.50 19.20
CA VAL A 198 24.83 10.15 19.17
C VAL A 198 23.33 10.27 19.43
N LYS A 199 22.50 9.82 18.50
CA LYS A 199 21.03 9.90 18.60
C LYS A 199 20.39 8.63 18.09
N ILE A 200 19.27 8.27 18.71
CA ILE A 200 18.22 7.47 18.08
C ILE A 200 17.31 8.48 17.37
N THR A 201 17.16 8.37 16.05
CA THR A 201 16.40 9.33 15.23
C THR A 201 15.03 8.83 14.85
N SER A 202 14.83 7.52 14.80
CA SER A 202 13.52 6.92 14.54
C SER A 202 13.46 5.47 15.03
N LEU A 203 12.28 5.08 15.49
CA LEU A 203 11.93 3.72 15.88
C LEU A 203 10.56 3.39 15.28
N LYS A 204 10.46 2.28 14.55
CA LYS A 204 9.24 1.90 13.82
C LYS A 204 8.84 0.46 14.03
N ASP A 205 7.54 0.22 14.00
CA ASP A 205 6.94 -1.11 13.95
C ASP A 205 6.91 -1.68 12.51
N SER A 206 6.33 -2.88 12.35
CA SER A 206 6.23 -3.57 11.06
C SER A 206 5.23 -2.94 10.10
N GLU A 207 4.32 -2.09 10.59
CA GLU A 207 3.41 -1.28 9.78
C GLU A 207 4.06 0.06 9.32
N GLU A 208 5.36 0.22 9.59
CA GLU A 208 6.16 1.44 9.38
C GLU A 208 5.69 2.67 10.18
N GLY A 209 4.86 2.45 11.21
CA GLY A 209 4.42 3.47 12.16
C GLY A 209 5.57 3.91 13.07
N GLU A 210 5.72 5.21 13.28
CA GLU A 210 6.71 5.74 14.22
C GLU A 210 6.24 5.50 15.66
N ILE A 211 7.15 4.98 16.50
CA ILE A 211 6.93 4.73 17.93
C ILE A 211 7.60 5.86 18.71
N GLU A 212 6.80 6.77 19.26
CA GLU A 212 7.32 7.89 20.07
C GLU A 212 7.85 7.40 21.43
N ASP A 213 8.61 8.25 22.13
CA ASP A 213 9.16 7.91 23.45
C ASP A 213 8.03 7.63 24.47
N GLY A 214 8.02 6.41 25.01
CA GLY A 214 7.02 5.93 25.97
C GLY A 214 5.84 5.18 25.33
N ASP A 215 5.77 5.10 24.00
CA ASP A 215 4.67 4.43 23.31
C ASP A 215 4.73 2.90 23.42
N THR A 216 3.60 2.28 23.09
CA THR A 216 3.41 0.83 23.12
C THR A 216 3.25 0.28 21.70
N THR A 217 3.92 -0.83 21.41
CA THR A 217 3.78 -1.59 20.16
C THR A 217 3.50 -3.06 20.48
N ALA A 218 2.81 -3.76 19.57
CA ALA A 218 2.63 -5.21 19.63
C ALA A 218 3.76 -5.98 18.93
N ASP A 219 4.58 -5.28 18.14
CA ASP A 219 5.59 -5.88 17.30
C ASP A 219 6.88 -6.15 18.07
N THR A 220 7.40 -7.37 17.95
CA THR A 220 8.68 -7.77 18.54
C THR A 220 9.87 -7.42 17.65
N THR A 221 9.65 -7.24 16.35
CA THR A 221 10.65 -6.84 15.37
C THR A 221 10.45 -5.38 15.01
N LEU A 222 11.39 -4.51 15.38
CA LEU A 222 11.30 -3.07 15.13
C LEU A 222 12.45 -2.59 14.23
N THR A 223 12.22 -1.55 13.44
CA THR A 223 13.28 -0.87 12.69
C THR A 223 13.75 0.36 13.46
N ILE A 224 15.06 0.44 13.73
CA ILE A 224 15.68 1.58 14.42
C ILE A 224 16.69 2.28 13.52
N THR A 225 16.73 3.61 13.58
CA THR A 225 17.76 4.42 12.92
C THR A 225 18.31 5.49 13.86
N GLY A 226 19.51 5.97 13.56
CA GLY A 226 20.14 7.01 14.35
C GLY A 226 21.31 7.68 13.65
N SER A 227 21.90 8.65 14.36
CA SER A 227 23.16 9.30 14.00
C SER A 227 24.24 8.97 15.01
N ALA A 228 25.46 8.79 14.55
CA ALA A 228 26.65 8.62 15.38
C ALA A 228 27.91 8.85 14.55
N LYS A 229 29.05 8.89 15.21
CA LYS A 229 30.37 8.76 14.60
C LYS A 229 30.51 7.46 13.81
N ASP A 230 31.21 7.52 12.67
CA ASP A 230 31.47 6.35 11.84
C ASP A 230 32.22 5.27 12.64
N GLY A 231 31.72 4.04 12.59
CA GLY A 231 32.23 2.92 13.38
C GLY A 231 31.13 2.13 14.10
N GLU A 232 31.52 1.36 15.12
CA GLU A 232 30.58 0.56 15.91
C GLU A 232 29.62 1.44 16.74
N VAL A 233 28.34 1.09 16.72
CA VAL A 233 27.30 1.67 17.58
C VAL A 233 26.63 0.56 18.37
N LYS A 234 26.61 0.64 19.69
CA LYS A 234 25.95 -0.32 20.57
C LYS A 234 24.57 0.19 20.97
N LEU A 235 23.55 -0.64 20.79
CA LEU A 235 22.22 -0.39 21.34
C LEU A 235 22.09 -1.08 22.69
N LEU A 236 21.84 -0.32 23.75
CA LEU A 236 21.77 -0.78 25.15
C LEU A 236 20.33 -0.67 25.68
N ASP A 237 20.03 -1.47 26.71
CA ASP A 237 18.82 -1.36 27.53
C ASP A 237 19.18 -0.73 28.89
N GLY A 238 18.87 0.55 29.07
CA GLY A 238 19.20 1.32 30.25
C GLY A 238 20.71 1.41 30.49
N ASP A 239 21.16 0.90 31.64
CA ASP A 239 22.58 0.84 32.01
C ASP A 239 23.16 -0.58 31.89
N SER A 240 22.46 -1.47 31.16
CA SER A 240 22.94 -2.84 30.92
C SER A 240 24.29 -2.81 30.18
N PRO A 241 25.32 -3.54 30.66
CA PRO A 241 26.62 -3.62 30.00
C PRO A 241 26.61 -4.49 28.74
N THR A 242 25.55 -5.28 28.53
CA THR A 242 25.39 -6.15 27.36
C THR A 242 24.48 -5.45 26.35
N PRO A 243 24.96 -5.19 25.11
CA PRO A 243 24.13 -4.63 24.06
C PRO A 243 22.99 -5.56 23.65
N ILE A 244 21.83 -4.98 23.35
CA ILE A 244 20.74 -5.65 22.63
C ILE A 244 21.25 -6.06 21.24
N LYS A 245 21.90 -5.11 20.55
CA LYS A 245 22.48 -5.29 19.22
C LYS A 245 23.60 -4.29 18.98
N THR A 246 24.49 -4.60 18.04
CA THR A 246 25.53 -3.70 17.53
C THR A 246 25.27 -3.38 16.07
N PHE A 247 25.45 -2.11 15.70
CA PHE A 247 25.36 -1.57 14.36
C PHE A 247 26.70 -0.99 13.92
N THR A 248 26.78 -0.62 12.64
CA THR A 248 27.90 0.16 12.10
C THR A 248 27.35 1.45 11.54
N ALA A 249 27.81 2.58 12.06
CA ALA A 249 27.59 3.89 11.47
C ALA A 249 28.52 4.09 10.27
N ALA A 250 27.94 4.59 9.18
CA ALA A 250 28.64 5.04 7.99
C ALA A 250 28.00 6.34 7.48
N ASP A 251 28.83 7.28 7.06
CA ASP A 251 28.39 8.62 6.64
C ASP A 251 27.54 9.33 7.72
N GLY A 252 27.85 9.07 9.00
CA GLY A 252 27.18 9.67 10.16
C GLY A 252 25.83 9.06 10.53
N THR A 253 25.41 7.95 9.90
CA THR A 253 24.10 7.31 10.14
C THR A 253 24.25 5.82 10.41
N TRP A 254 23.35 5.28 11.23
CA TRP A 254 23.27 3.84 11.53
C TRP A 254 21.80 3.39 11.58
N GLY A 255 21.55 2.10 11.42
CA GLY A 255 20.22 1.55 11.58
C GLY A 255 20.08 0.09 11.14
N GLY A 256 18.89 -0.47 11.38
CA GLY A 256 18.48 -1.81 11.00
C GLY A 256 17.39 -2.36 11.91
N GLU A 257 17.08 -3.64 11.78
CA GLU A 257 16.06 -4.31 12.61
C GLU A 257 16.62 -4.68 13.98
N ILE A 258 15.76 -4.65 15.00
CA ILE A 258 16.02 -5.17 16.35
C ILE A 258 14.91 -6.11 16.77
N GLU A 259 15.27 -7.13 17.54
CA GLU A 259 14.33 -8.09 18.12
C GLU A 259 14.22 -7.83 19.61
N LEU A 260 13.01 -7.52 20.06
CA LEU A 260 12.65 -7.26 21.45
C LEU A 260 11.67 -8.33 21.95
N THR A 261 11.66 -8.57 23.26
CA THR A 261 10.77 -9.55 23.87
C THR A 261 9.44 -8.90 24.25
N ALA A 262 8.33 -9.53 23.85
CA ALA A 262 6.99 -9.11 24.25
C ALA A 262 6.78 -9.14 25.77
N GLY A 263 5.88 -8.29 26.26
CA GLY A 263 5.58 -8.12 27.68
C GLY A 263 6.65 -7.36 28.48
N LYS A 264 7.57 -6.66 27.81
CA LYS A 264 8.69 -5.94 28.45
C LYS A 264 8.78 -4.49 28.00
N THR A 265 9.17 -3.61 28.93
CA THR A 265 9.59 -2.23 28.65
C THR A 265 11.10 -2.17 28.44
N TYR A 266 11.54 -1.48 27.39
CA TYR A 266 12.95 -1.24 27.08
C TYR A 266 13.25 0.26 27.16
N VAL A 267 14.41 0.62 27.70
CA VAL A 267 14.93 1.99 27.72
C VAL A 267 16.15 2.05 26.80
N LEU A 268 15.92 2.33 25.53
CA LEU A 268 16.96 2.23 24.50
C LEU A 268 17.95 3.40 24.60
N LYS A 269 19.25 3.10 24.51
CA LYS A 269 20.34 4.08 24.34
C LYS A 269 21.30 3.61 23.26
N ALA A 270 21.77 4.52 22.40
CA ALA A 270 22.86 4.25 21.49
C ALA A 270 24.18 4.75 22.08
N GLU A 271 25.26 3.98 21.95
CA GLU A 271 26.62 4.34 22.36
C GLU A 271 27.58 4.19 21.18
N ASP A 272 28.37 5.22 20.86
CA ASP A 272 29.34 5.19 19.76
C ASP A 272 30.71 4.60 20.15
N VAL A 273 31.63 4.52 19.18
CA VAL A 273 33.01 4.04 19.37
C VAL A 273 33.82 4.80 20.41
N ASP A 274 33.46 6.06 20.68
CA ASP A 274 34.13 6.93 21.64
C ASP A 274 33.46 6.88 23.03
N GLY A 275 32.39 6.10 23.17
CA GLY A 275 31.62 5.92 24.41
C GLY A 275 30.63 7.05 24.71
N LYS A 276 30.29 7.90 23.71
CA LYS A 276 29.23 8.90 23.87
C LYS A 276 27.87 8.22 23.71
N GLN A 277 26.89 8.66 24.49
CA GLN A 277 25.55 8.07 24.52
C GLN A 277 24.50 9.06 24.01
N SER A 278 23.44 8.52 23.41
CA SER A 278 22.23 9.27 23.09
C SER A 278 21.37 9.56 24.32
N GLU A 279 20.39 10.44 24.14
CA GLU A 279 19.20 10.45 25.01
C GLU A 279 18.48 9.09 24.97
N THR A 280 17.70 8.80 26.02
CA THR A 280 16.93 7.55 26.13
C THR A 280 15.67 7.58 25.29
N HIS A 281 15.33 6.46 24.65
CA HIS A 281 14.04 6.23 24.01
C HIS A 281 13.37 5.00 24.61
N THR A 282 12.24 5.20 25.29
CA THR A 282 11.48 4.14 25.97
C THR A 282 10.47 3.55 25.01
N VAL A 283 10.37 2.22 24.97
CA VAL A 283 9.32 1.51 24.22
C VAL A 283 8.75 0.38 25.07
N ILE A 284 7.44 0.23 25.04
CA ILE A 284 6.72 -0.86 25.70
C ILE A 284 6.33 -1.86 24.62
N VAL A 285 6.93 -3.05 24.64
CA VAL A 285 6.52 -4.14 23.75
C VAL A 285 5.43 -4.92 24.47
N SER A 286 4.19 -4.66 24.08
CA SER A 286 3.02 -5.37 24.59
C SER A 286 3.04 -6.83 24.14
N GLU A 287 2.38 -7.69 24.91
CA GLU A 287 2.00 -8.99 24.37
C GLU A 287 1.01 -8.74 23.24
N ALA A 288 1.29 -9.26 22.04
CA ALA A 288 0.46 -9.03 20.87
C ALA A 288 -1.01 -9.29 21.20
N SER A 289 -1.86 -8.28 20.99
CA SER A 289 -3.29 -8.47 21.09
C SER A 289 -3.71 -9.32 19.89
N GLU A 290 -3.90 -10.63 20.10
CA GLU A 290 -4.57 -11.49 19.13
C GLU A 290 -5.92 -10.87 18.77
N GLY A 291 -6.11 -10.59 17.48
CA GLY A 291 -7.37 -10.29 16.75
C GLY A 291 -8.40 -9.38 17.43
N GLU A 292 -8.79 -8.31 16.74
CA GLU A 292 -10.07 -7.64 17.05
C GLU A 292 -11.22 -8.67 17.02
N VAL A 293 -12.01 -8.73 18.09
CA VAL A 293 -13.17 -9.63 18.19
C VAL A 293 -14.27 -9.09 17.29
N LYS A 294 -14.73 -9.86 16.31
CA LYS A 294 -15.78 -9.44 15.36
C LYS A 294 -16.78 -10.55 15.12
N ILE A 295 -18.02 -10.15 14.88
CA ILE A 295 -18.99 -10.92 14.10
C ILE A 295 -18.79 -10.50 12.64
N THR A 296 -18.42 -11.42 11.77
CA THR A 296 -18.07 -11.13 10.36
C THR A 296 -19.19 -11.48 9.38
N SER A 297 -20.09 -12.39 9.77
CA SER A 297 -21.23 -12.78 8.93
C SER A 297 -22.33 -13.43 9.75
N LEU A 298 -23.58 -13.18 9.35
CA LEU A 298 -24.78 -13.82 9.86
C LEU A 298 -25.67 -14.21 8.68
N LYS A 299 -26.06 -15.48 8.56
CA LYS A 299 -26.81 -16.00 7.41
C LYS A 299 -28.06 -16.77 7.80
N ASP A 300 -29.07 -16.66 6.95
CA ASP A 300 -30.29 -17.46 7.00
C ASP A 300 -30.07 -18.90 6.51
N SER A 301 -31.13 -19.72 6.54
CA SER A 301 -31.07 -21.13 6.15
C SER A 301 -30.88 -21.35 4.64
N GLU A 302 -31.15 -20.34 3.82
CA GLU A 302 -30.92 -20.34 2.37
C GLU A 302 -29.51 -19.83 2.02
N GLY A 303 -28.76 -19.35 3.01
CA GLY A 303 -27.41 -18.81 2.87
C GLY A 303 -27.37 -17.33 2.49
N GLY A 304 -28.50 -16.64 2.55
CA GLY A 304 -28.60 -15.18 2.43
C GLY A 304 -28.00 -14.47 3.64
N GLU A 305 -27.25 -13.39 3.41
CA GLU A 305 -26.70 -12.57 4.49
C GLU A 305 -27.82 -11.77 5.16
N ILE A 306 -27.79 -11.70 6.49
CA ILE A 306 -28.69 -10.91 7.32
C ILE A 306 -27.90 -9.70 7.84
N GLU A 307 -28.14 -8.53 7.26
CA GLU A 307 -27.48 -7.30 7.66
C GLU A 307 -27.95 -6.82 9.04
N ASP A 308 -27.19 -5.90 9.67
CA ASP A 308 -27.54 -5.36 10.97
C ASP A 308 -28.92 -4.68 10.96
N GLY A 309 -29.80 -5.15 11.85
CA GLY A 309 -31.18 -4.69 12.00
C GLY A 309 -32.19 -5.37 11.08
N GLU A 310 -31.79 -6.33 10.25
CA GLU A 310 -32.70 -7.04 9.35
C GLU A 310 -33.59 -8.06 10.07
N THR A 311 -34.68 -8.42 9.38
CA THR A 311 -35.67 -9.39 9.84
C THR A 311 -35.57 -10.69 9.07
N THR A 312 -35.57 -11.81 9.77
CA THR A 312 -35.62 -13.16 9.20
C THR A 312 -36.78 -13.96 9.79
N ALA A 313 -37.30 -14.93 9.06
CA ALA A 313 -38.24 -15.93 9.58
C ALA A 313 -37.53 -17.18 10.12
N ASP A 314 -36.22 -17.31 9.85
CA ASP A 314 -35.43 -18.47 10.25
C ASP A 314 -34.99 -18.39 11.70
N THR A 315 -35.21 -19.47 12.44
CA THR A 315 -34.77 -19.60 13.84
C THR A 315 -33.36 -20.17 13.97
N THR A 316 -32.86 -20.84 12.91
CA THR A 316 -31.51 -21.39 12.86
C THR A 316 -30.66 -20.56 11.90
N LEU A 317 -29.63 -19.89 12.42
CA LEU A 317 -28.77 -19.00 11.63
C LEU A 317 -27.31 -19.47 11.69
N ALA A 318 -26.56 -19.26 10.61
CA ALA A 318 -25.12 -19.50 10.60
C ALA A 318 -24.37 -18.20 10.92
N ILE A 319 -23.49 -18.23 11.93
CA ILE A 319 -22.68 -17.09 12.35
C ILE A 319 -21.19 -17.39 12.21
N THR A 320 -20.41 -16.41 11.76
CA THR A 320 -18.94 -16.49 11.76
C THR A 320 -18.32 -15.20 12.29
N GLY A 321 -17.09 -15.29 12.77
CA GLY A 321 -16.37 -14.16 13.30
C GLY A 321 -14.86 -14.38 13.43
N SER A 322 -14.18 -13.34 13.89
CA SER A 322 -12.77 -13.38 14.28
C SER A 322 -12.63 -13.15 15.78
N ALA A 323 -11.66 -13.82 16.40
CA ALA A 323 -11.30 -13.62 17.80
C ALA A 323 -9.94 -14.29 18.08
N LYS A 324 -9.35 -13.97 19.23
CA LYS A 324 -8.25 -14.74 19.81
C LYS A 324 -8.57 -16.23 19.95
N ASP A 325 -7.59 -17.08 19.69
CA ASP A 325 -7.72 -18.53 19.85
C ASP A 325 -8.15 -18.89 21.28
N GLY A 326 -9.23 -19.68 21.40
CA GLY A 326 -9.84 -20.00 22.68
C GLY A 326 -11.37 -19.94 22.67
N GLU A 327 -11.98 -19.85 23.85
CA GLU A 327 -13.43 -19.73 24.01
C GLU A 327 -13.93 -18.36 23.51
N VAL A 328 -15.03 -18.37 22.74
CA VAL A 328 -15.78 -17.18 22.36
C VAL A 328 -17.22 -17.33 22.82
N LYS A 329 -17.73 -16.37 23.58
CA LYS A 329 -19.13 -16.35 24.04
C LYS A 329 -19.95 -15.43 23.14
N LEU A 330 -21.08 -15.93 22.64
CA LEU A 330 -22.08 -15.10 21.98
C LEU A 330 -23.14 -14.69 22.99
N LEU A 331 -23.30 -13.39 23.20
CA LEU A 331 -24.18 -12.76 24.19
C LEU A 331 -25.35 -12.05 23.49
N ASP A 332 -26.43 -11.80 24.24
CA ASP A 332 -27.55 -10.96 23.84
C ASP A 332 -27.51 -9.65 24.66
N GLY A 333 -27.01 -8.58 24.04
CA GLY A 333 -26.74 -7.30 24.69
C GLY A 333 -25.81 -7.44 25.89
N ASP A 334 -26.23 -6.91 27.04
CA ASP A 334 -25.49 -6.97 28.30
C ASP A 334 -25.82 -8.23 29.14
N ASN A 335 -26.57 -9.20 28.59
CA ASN A 335 -26.91 -10.42 29.33
C ASN A 335 -25.66 -11.29 29.53
N PRO A 336 -25.25 -11.59 30.78
CA PRO A 336 -24.03 -12.35 31.05
C PRO A 336 -24.15 -13.85 30.72
N THR A 337 -25.36 -14.34 30.39
CA THR A 337 -25.57 -15.73 29.98
C THR A 337 -25.39 -15.85 28.47
N PRO A 338 -24.41 -16.64 27.97
CA PRO A 338 -24.24 -16.81 26.53
C PRO A 338 -25.43 -17.50 25.89
N ILE A 339 -25.83 -17.01 24.71
CA ILE A 339 -26.69 -17.72 23.76
C ILE A 339 -26.02 -19.04 23.39
N LYS A 340 -24.72 -18.97 23.06
CA LYS A 340 -23.87 -20.11 22.71
C LYS A 340 -22.41 -19.78 22.96
N THR A 341 -21.58 -20.81 23.15
CA THR A 341 -20.12 -20.70 23.16
C THR A 341 -19.52 -21.39 21.94
N PHE A 342 -18.46 -20.80 21.42
CA PHE A 342 -17.66 -21.28 20.30
C PHE A 342 -16.21 -21.44 20.73
N THR A 343 -15.41 -22.03 19.84
CA THR A 343 -13.96 -22.05 19.96
C THR A 343 -13.37 -21.39 18.73
N ALA A 344 -12.59 -20.34 18.95
CA ALA A 344 -11.76 -19.75 17.93
C ALA A 344 -10.47 -20.57 17.76
N ALA A 345 -10.12 -20.83 16.50
CA ALA A 345 -8.87 -21.46 16.10
C ALA A 345 -8.36 -20.78 14.83
N ASP A 346 -7.05 -20.55 14.76
CA ASP A 346 -6.42 -19.80 13.68
C ASP A 346 -7.08 -18.42 13.47
N GLY A 347 -7.51 -17.77 14.56
CA GLY A 347 -8.13 -16.44 14.55
C GLY A 347 -9.59 -16.37 14.12
N THR A 348 -10.25 -17.51 13.87
CA THR A 348 -11.65 -17.56 13.38
C THR A 348 -12.53 -18.47 14.22
N TRP A 349 -13.81 -18.12 14.32
CA TRP A 349 -14.84 -18.92 14.98
C TRP A 349 -16.14 -18.92 14.17
N GLY A 350 -16.99 -19.91 14.38
CA GLY A 350 -18.32 -19.94 13.75
C GLY A 350 -19.09 -21.23 13.95
N GLY A 351 -20.34 -21.22 13.51
CA GLY A 351 -21.26 -22.35 13.53
C GLY A 351 -22.72 -21.88 13.60
N ASP A 352 -23.63 -22.82 13.83
CA ASP A 352 -25.07 -22.49 13.84
C ASP A 352 -25.53 -21.99 15.22
N ILE A 353 -26.48 -21.07 15.25
CA ILE A 353 -27.17 -20.60 16.46
C ILE A 353 -28.68 -20.80 16.33
N GLU A 354 -29.32 -21.06 17.46
CA GLU A 354 -30.77 -21.23 17.56
C GLU A 354 -31.35 -20.04 18.32
N LEU A 355 -32.23 -19.29 17.67
CA LEU A 355 -32.91 -18.11 18.20
C LEU A 355 -34.41 -18.36 18.29
N THR A 356 -35.09 -17.71 19.23
CA THR A 356 -36.55 -17.83 19.38
C THR A 356 -37.25 -16.86 18.43
N ALA A 357 -38.24 -17.35 17.68
CA ALA A 357 -39.14 -16.50 16.90
C ALA A 357 -39.89 -15.47 17.78
N GLY A 358 -40.26 -14.35 17.19
CA GLY A 358 -40.93 -13.22 17.86
C GLY A 358 -40.03 -12.37 18.75
N LYS A 359 -38.69 -12.47 18.60
CA LYS A 359 -37.71 -11.72 19.41
C LYS A 359 -36.70 -10.96 18.55
N THR A 360 -36.20 -9.87 19.12
CA THR A 360 -35.02 -9.15 18.63
C THR A 360 -33.83 -9.52 19.50
N TYR A 361 -32.71 -9.86 18.86
CA TYR A 361 -31.45 -10.17 19.52
C TYR A 361 -30.41 -9.10 19.18
N VAL A 362 -29.61 -8.68 20.15
CA VAL A 362 -28.45 -7.79 19.96
C VAL A 362 -27.20 -8.61 20.19
N LEU A 363 -26.68 -9.24 19.13
CA LEU A 363 -25.59 -10.19 19.23
C LEU A 363 -24.26 -9.49 19.51
N LYS A 364 -23.50 -10.03 20.47
CA LYS A 364 -22.13 -9.59 20.79
C LYS A 364 -21.23 -10.79 21.03
N ALA A 365 -20.04 -10.82 20.42
CA ALA A 365 -19.03 -11.83 20.71
C ALA A 365 -18.06 -11.33 21.78
N GLU A 366 -17.70 -12.18 22.75
CA GLU A 366 -16.69 -11.93 23.79
C GLU A 366 -15.62 -13.02 23.75
N ASP A 367 -14.34 -12.66 23.69
CA ASP A 367 -13.22 -13.60 23.68
C ASP A 367 -12.76 -14.05 25.08
N VAL A 368 -11.72 -14.91 25.13
CA VAL A 368 -11.12 -15.41 26.38
C VAL A 368 -10.56 -14.33 27.29
N ASP A 369 -10.18 -13.18 26.73
CA ASP A 369 -9.61 -12.04 27.46
C ASP A 369 -10.70 -11.03 27.87
N GLY A 370 -11.96 -11.28 27.51
CA GLY A 370 -13.11 -10.42 27.82
C GLY A 370 -13.27 -9.23 26.88
N LYS A 371 -12.57 -9.19 25.74
CA LYS A 371 -12.80 -8.18 24.70
C LYS A 371 -14.06 -8.52 23.92
N GLN A 372 -14.78 -7.50 23.47
CA GLN A 372 -16.08 -7.67 22.86
C GLN A 372 -16.14 -7.04 21.46
N SER A 373 -16.92 -7.65 20.58
CA SER A 373 -17.20 -7.11 19.24
C SER A 373 -18.15 -5.90 19.28
N GLU A 374 -18.25 -5.23 18.13
CA GLU A 374 -19.44 -4.42 17.80
C GLU A 374 -20.72 -5.29 17.83
N THR A 375 -21.87 -4.65 18.02
CA THR A 375 -23.16 -5.33 18.11
C THR A 375 -23.75 -5.60 16.73
N HIS A 376 -24.38 -6.76 16.55
CA HIS A 376 -25.18 -7.09 15.36
C HIS A 376 -26.62 -7.44 15.77
N THR A 377 -27.57 -6.64 15.33
CA THR A 377 -28.99 -6.79 15.66
C THR A 377 -29.69 -7.66 14.63
N VAL A 378 -30.51 -8.61 15.08
CA VAL A 378 -31.37 -9.41 14.20
C VAL A 378 -32.76 -9.55 14.79
N ILE A 379 -33.78 -9.43 13.94
CA ILE A 379 -35.18 -9.60 14.31
C ILE A 379 -35.66 -10.95 13.78
N VAL A 380 -35.97 -11.89 14.67
CA VAL A 380 -36.55 -13.18 14.27
C VAL A 380 -38.07 -13.04 14.32
N SER A 381 -38.68 -12.89 13.15
CA SER A 381 -40.13 -12.77 13.01
C SER A 381 -40.86 -14.08 13.33
N GLU A 382 -42.09 -13.96 13.80
CA GLU A 382 -43.00 -15.11 13.79
C GLU A 382 -43.48 -15.34 12.35
N VAL A 383 -43.43 -16.59 11.89
CA VAL A 383 -44.09 -16.95 10.63
C VAL A 383 -45.59 -16.67 10.82
N PRO A 384 -46.23 -15.88 9.93
CA PRO A 384 -47.65 -15.59 10.06
C PRO A 384 -48.46 -16.89 10.02
N GLU A 385 -49.30 -17.12 11.02
CA GLU A 385 -50.18 -18.29 11.04
C GLU A 385 -51.22 -18.17 9.92
N VAL A 386 -51.24 -19.16 9.02
CA VAL A 386 -52.32 -19.30 8.02
C VAL A 386 -53.44 -20.12 8.64
N ASP A 387 -54.57 -19.48 8.92
CA ASP A 387 -55.79 -20.14 9.42
C ASP A 387 -56.36 -21.09 8.34
N LEU A 388 -56.74 -22.30 8.77
CA LEU A 388 -57.48 -23.25 7.93
C LEU A 388 -58.91 -22.75 7.72
N ARG A 389 -59.26 -22.33 6.50
CA ARG A 389 -60.59 -21.81 6.14
C ARG A 389 -61.02 -22.25 4.76
N ILE A 390 -62.33 -22.44 4.58
CA ILE A 390 -62.98 -22.44 3.27
C ILE A 390 -63.31 -20.97 2.94
N THR A 391 -62.76 -20.44 1.85
CA THR A 391 -62.92 -19.03 1.47
C THR A 391 -63.89 -18.83 0.31
N SER A 392 -64.10 -19.83 -0.54
CA SER A 392 -64.97 -19.72 -1.71
C SER A 392 -65.55 -21.07 -2.11
N LEU A 393 -66.77 -21.04 -2.65
CA LEU A 393 -67.41 -22.17 -3.29
C LEU A 393 -68.08 -21.66 -4.57
N THR A 394 -67.77 -22.25 -5.72
CA THR A 394 -68.23 -21.74 -7.04
C THR A 394 -68.87 -22.87 -7.83
N ASP A 395 -70.02 -22.59 -8.44
CA ASP A 395 -70.68 -23.47 -9.41
C ASP A 395 -70.28 -23.09 -10.86
N SER A 396 -70.95 -23.62 -11.88
CA SER A 396 -70.58 -23.34 -13.27
C SER A 396 -70.89 -21.91 -13.72
N GLU A 397 -71.71 -21.17 -12.95
CA GLU A 397 -72.18 -19.83 -13.32
C GLU A 397 -71.70 -18.74 -12.35
N ARG A 398 -71.55 -19.03 -11.06
CA ARG A 398 -71.33 -18.04 -9.99
C ARG A 398 -70.76 -18.62 -8.70
N GLU A 399 -70.39 -17.71 -7.80
CA GLU A 399 -70.12 -18.07 -6.40
C GLU A 399 -71.42 -18.47 -5.67
N VAL A 400 -71.31 -19.48 -4.82
CA VAL A 400 -72.37 -20.03 -3.98
C VAL A 400 -72.02 -19.70 -2.53
N GLU A 401 -72.64 -18.66 -1.98
CA GLU A 401 -72.42 -18.22 -0.59
C GLU A 401 -72.76 -19.32 0.43
N ASN A 402 -72.22 -19.21 1.66
CA ASN A 402 -72.50 -20.13 2.76
C ASN A 402 -74.01 -20.13 3.11
N GLY A 403 -74.64 -21.30 3.02
CA GLY A 403 -76.09 -21.50 3.14
C GLY A 403 -76.85 -21.35 1.82
N GLY A 404 -76.15 -21.09 0.72
CA GLY A 404 -76.70 -20.91 -0.61
C GLY A 404 -77.18 -22.22 -1.26
N ASN A 405 -77.78 -22.07 -2.44
CA ASN A 405 -78.19 -23.19 -3.28
C ASN A 405 -77.55 -23.12 -4.66
N THR A 406 -77.49 -24.26 -5.33
CA THR A 406 -77.02 -24.42 -6.70
C THR A 406 -77.74 -25.61 -7.37
N ASP A 407 -77.86 -25.57 -8.69
CA ASP A 407 -78.39 -26.68 -9.49
C ASP A 407 -77.24 -27.59 -10.00
N ASP A 408 -75.98 -27.20 -9.78
CA ASP A 408 -74.81 -27.93 -10.25
C ASP A 408 -74.31 -28.94 -9.21
N THR A 409 -73.98 -30.14 -9.68
CA THR A 409 -73.39 -31.21 -8.86
C THR A 409 -71.87 -31.16 -8.78
N THR A 410 -71.22 -30.44 -9.70
CA THR A 410 -69.77 -30.25 -9.71
C THR A 410 -69.45 -28.83 -9.29
N LEU A 411 -68.70 -28.69 -8.20
CA LEU A 411 -68.36 -27.40 -7.60
C LEU A 411 -66.85 -27.26 -7.47
N THR A 412 -66.37 -26.01 -7.49
CA THR A 412 -64.99 -25.67 -7.18
C THR A 412 -64.91 -25.06 -5.78
N ILE A 413 -64.12 -25.66 -4.89
CA ILE A 413 -63.85 -25.13 -3.55
C ILE A 413 -62.48 -24.44 -3.53
N GLY A 414 -62.38 -23.37 -2.73
CA GLY A 414 -61.11 -22.70 -2.46
C GLY A 414 -61.01 -22.33 -0.98
N GLY A 415 -59.78 -22.31 -0.47
CA GLY A 415 -59.50 -22.02 0.93
C GLY A 415 -58.04 -21.65 1.21
N THR A 416 -57.78 -21.31 2.46
CA THR A 416 -56.44 -21.06 3.00
C THR A 416 -56.06 -22.14 4.01
N ALA A 417 -54.79 -22.54 4.05
CA ALA A 417 -54.25 -23.48 5.03
C ALA A 417 -52.71 -23.44 5.03
N LYS A 418 -52.08 -23.98 6.08
CA LYS A 418 -50.65 -24.33 6.06
C LYS A 418 -50.39 -25.41 5.00
N ASP A 419 -49.18 -25.41 4.44
CA ASP A 419 -48.80 -26.38 3.41
C ASP A 419 -48.96 -27.83 3.90
N GLY A 420 -49.61 -28.68 3.11
CA GLY A 420 -49.96 -30.04 3.51
C GLY A 420 -51.25 -30.57 2.89
N GLU A 421 -51.67 -31.75 3.33
CA GLU A 421 -52.92 -32.38 2.88
C GLU A 421 -54.13 -31.81 3.60
N ILE A 422 -55.19 -31.51 2.85
CA ILE A 422 -56.46 -30.98 3.33
C ILE A 422 -57.59 -31.95 2.96
N GLU A 423 -58.26 -32.49 3.97
CA GLU A 423 -59.42 -33.36 3.80
C GLU A 423 -60.70 -32.50 3.77
N LEU A 424 -61.52 -32.63 2.73
CA LEU A 424 -62.87 -32.05 2.70
C LEU A 424 -63.88 -33.07 3.25
N LEU A 425 -64.55 -32.75 4.35
CA LEU A 425 -65.46 -33.62 5.06
C LEU A 425 -66.90 -33.10 5.04
N GLU A 426 -67.86 -34.01 5.19
CA GLU A 426 -69.27 -33.68 5.42
C GLU A 426 -69.62 -33.82 6.91
N GLY A 427 -69.93 -32.71 7.57
CA GLY A 427 -70.41 -32.66 8.95
C GLY A 427 -69.44 -33.32 9.93
N ALA A 428 -69.91 -34.38 10.59
CA ALA A 428 -69.13 -35.16 11.56
C ALA A 428 -68.52 -36.45 10.96
N ASN A 429 -68.64 -36.64 9.64
CA ASN A 429 -68.07 -37.81 8.97
C ASN A 429 -66.54 -37.74 9.00
N THR A 430 -65.90 -38.91 9.10
CA THR A 430 -64.43 -39.04 9.15
C THR A 430 -63.82 -39.53 7.83
N THR A 431 -64.66 -39.84 6.83
CA THR A 431 -64.21 -40.20 5.49
C THR A 431 -64.29 -38.95 4.61
N PRO A 432 -63.17 -38.52 3.99
CA PRO A 432 -63.16 -37.37 3.09
C PRO A 432 -64.09 -37.58 1.88
N ILE A 433 -64.79 -36.52 1.50
CA ILE A 433 -65.45 -36.38 0.20
C ILE A 433 -64.38 -36.34 -0.90
N GLU A 434 -63.33 -35.55 -0.66
CA GLU A 434 -62.19 -35.35 -1.55
C GLU A 434 -60.97 -34.89 -0.72
N THR A 435 -59.76 -35.06 -1.25
CA THR A 435 -58.53 -34.51 -0.64
C THR A 435 -57.84 -33.51 -1.56
N PHE A 436 -57.31 -32.45 -0.96
CA PHE A 436 -56.58 -31.38 -1.65
C PHE A 436 -55.18 -31.24 -1.05
N THR A 437 -54.31 -30.52 -1.73
CA THR A 437 -53.00 -30.12 -1.21
C THR A 437 -52.94 -28.62 -1.11
N ALA A 438 -52.66 -28.12 0.09
CA ALA A 438 -52.31 -26.75 0.33
C ALA A 438 -50.84 -26.51 -0.02
N ALA A 439 -50.58 -25.47 -0.81
CA ALA A 439 -49.24 -25.01 -1.14
C ALA A 439 -49.24 -23.49 -1.26
N ASN A 440 -48.23 -22.84 -0.70
CA ASN A 440 -48.13 -21.38 -0.64
C ASN A 440 -49.37 -20.73 0.02
N GLY A 441 -49.92 -21.37 1.05
CA GLY A 441 -51.03 -20.82 1.84
C GLY A 441 -52.44 -20.99 1.24
N ILE A 442 -52.60 -21.63 0.08
CA ILE A 442 -53.89 -21.79 -0.61
C ILE A 442 -54.12 -23.26 -0.96
N TRP A 443 -55.38 -23.70 -0.90
CA TRP A 443 -55.84 -25.00 -1.39
C TRP A 443 -57.17 -24.87 -2.16
N GLY A 444 -57.48 -25.84 -3.00
CA GLY A 444 -58.76 -25.87 -3.71
C GLY A 444 -58.77 -26.80 -4.91
N GLY A 445 -59.95 -26.99 -5.49
CA GLY A 445 -60.16 -27.81 -6.67
C GLY A 445 -61.63 -28.18 -6.88
N GLU A 446 -61.89 -28.98 -7.91
CA GLU A 446 -63.22 -29.48 -8.22
C GLU A 446 -63.56 -30.71 -7.36
N PHE A 447 -64.83 -30.81 -6.94
CA PHE A 447 -65.39 -31.98 -6.27
C PHE A 447 -66.86 -32.15 -6.65
N VAL A 448 -67.43 -33.31 -6.36
CA VAL A 448 -68.79 -33.67 -6.76
C VAL A 448 -69.67 -33.95 -5.54
N LEU A 449 -70.85 -33.35 -5.54
CA LEU A 449 -71.92 -33.58 -4.57
C LEU A 449 -73.15 -34.19 -5.27
N ALA A 450 -73.94 -34.99 -4.55
CA ALA A 450 -75.19 -35.50 -5.10
C ALA A 450 -76.28 -34.42 -5.08
N ALA A 451 -77.17 -34.44 -6.08
CA ALA A 451 -78.34 -33.57 -6.12
C ALA A 451 -79.38 -33.96 -5.06
N ASP A 452 -80.30 -33.03 -4.76
CA ASP A 452 -81.40 -33.18 -3.80
C ASP A 452 -80.92 -33.37 -2.34
N ALA A 453 -79.86 -32.65 -1.95
CA ALA A 453 -79.27 -32.73 -0.63
C ALA A 453 -78.65 -31.40 -0.15
N THR A 454 -78.60 -31.23 1.17
CA THR A 454 -77.87 -30.14 1.83
C THR A 454 -76.63 -30.70 2.50
N TYR A 455 -75.47 -30.14 2.18
CA TYR A 455 -74.16 -30.53 2.69
C TYR A 455 -73.63 -29.48 3.66
N VAL A 456 -73.04 -29.95 4.75
CA VAL A 456 -72.27 -29.11 5.69
C VAL A 456 -70.80 -29.47 5.51
N LEU A 457 -70.08 -28.69 4.73
CA LEU A 457 -68.68 -28.94 4.39
C LEU A 457 -67.75 -28.43 5.48
N LYS A 458 -66.64 -29.14 5.71
CA LYS A 458 -65.57 -28.73 6.63
C LYS A 458 -64.22 -29.19 6.07
N ALA A 459 -63.26 -28.29 5.99
CA ALA A 459 -61.86 -28.64 5.70
C ALA A 459 -61.13 -29.03 6.99
N LYS A 460 -60.27 -30.04 6.91
CA LYS A 460 -59.46 -30.54 8.04
C LYS A 460 -58.03 -30.79 7.58
N ASP A 461 -57.07 -30.37 8.40
CA ASP A 461 -55.66 -30.74 8.28
C ASP A 461 -55.25 -31.73 9.39
N ALA A 462 -53.95 -32.02 9.52
CA ALA A 462 -53.43 -32.96 10.52
C ALA A 462 -53.73 -32.57 11.98
N THR A 463 -53.98 -31.29 12.25
CA THR A 463 -54.05 -30.69 13.59
C THR A 463 -55.34 -29.93 13.88
N THR A 464 -56.03 -29.42 12.86
CA THR A 464 -57.09 -28.41 12.98
C THR A 464 -58.24 -28.67 12.01
N GLU A 465 -59.41 -28.13 12.33
CA GLU A 465 -60.60 -28.15 11.48
C GLU A 465 -61.10 -26.70 11.27
N SER A 466 -61.56 -26.40 10.05
CA SER A 466 -62.17 -25.10 9.70
C SER A 466 -63.59 -24.93 10.24
N GLU A 467 -64.11 -23.71 10.14
CA GLU A 467 -65.56 -23.46 10.23
C GLU A 467 -66.34 -24.14 9.11
N THR A 468 -67.62 -24.42 9.35
CA THR A 468 -68.46 -25.14 8.38
C THR A 468 -68.99 -24.25 7.26
N TYR A 469 -69.01 -24.77 6.04
CA TYR A 469 -69.61 -24.15 4.86
C TYR A 469 -70.79 -24.97 4.36
N THR A 470 -72.01 -24.42 4.41
CA THR A 470 -73.23 -25.14 4.05
C THR A 470 -73.62 -24.85 2.59
N VAL A 471 -74.04 -25.86 1.84
CA VAL A 471 -74.56 -25.69 0.47
C VAL A 471 -75.71 -26.65 0.21
N THR A 472 -76.75 -26.21 -0.50
CA THR A 472 -77.85 -27.07 -0.96
C THR A 472 -77.76 -27.29 -2.47
N VAL A 473 -77.65 -28.54 -2.88
CA VAL A 473 -77.70 -28.93 -4.30
C VAL A 473 -79.13 -29.33 -4.63
N ASN A 474 -79.80 -28.52 -5.45
CA ASN A 474 -81.20 -28.73 -5.79
C ASN A 474 -81.39 -30.00 -6.62
N ALA A 475 -82.60 -30.56 -6.59
CA ALA A 475 -82.98 -31.63 -7.50
C ALA A 475 -82.98 -31.11 -8.95
N ALA A 476 -82.48 -31.93 -9.89
CA ALA A 476 -82.54 -31.60 -11.31
C ALA A 476 -84.00 -31.27 -11.72
N PRO A 477 -84.24 -30.19 -12.49
CA PRO A 477 -85.58 -29.84 -12.90
C PRO A 477 -86.22 -31.02 -13.64
N PRO A 478 -87.50 -31.36 -13.36
CA PRO A 478 -88.15 -32.50 -13.98
C PRO A 478 -88.17 -32.33 -15.50
N GLU A 479 -87.71 -33.35 -16.23
CA GLU A 479 -87.73 -33.34 -17.70
C GLU A 479 -89.12 -32.96 -18.20
N THR A 480 -89.23 -31.81 -18.89
CA THR A 480 -90.46 -31.45 -19.58
C THR A 480 -90.65 -32.40 -20.75
N ARG A 481 -91.42 -33.47 -20.52
CA ARG A 481 -91.91 -34.34 -21.59
C ARG A 481 -92.82 -33.54 -22.52
N VAL A 482 -92.28 -33.08 -23.64
CA VAL A 482 -93.06 -32.52 -24.75
C VAL A 482 -93.98 -33.63 -25.26
N LYS A 483 -95.28 -33.51 -25.01
CA LYS A 483 -96.29 -34.37 -25.65
C LYS A 483 -96.44 -33.93 -27.11
N HIS A 484 -95.98 -34.76 -28.03
CA HIS A 484 -96.44 -34.74 -29.42
C HIS A 484 -97.77 -35.49 -29.55
#